data_AF-A0A9D6JKT9-F1
#
_entry.id   AF-A0A9D6JKT9-F1
#
_cell.length_a   1.000
_cell.length_b   1.000
_cell.length_c   1.000
_cell.angle_alpha   90.00
_cell.angle_beta   90.00
_cell.angle_gamma   90.00
#
_symmetry.space_group_name_H-M   'P 1'
#
loop_
_entity.id
_entity.type
_entity.pdbx_description
1 polymer ?
#
loop_
_entity_poly.entity_id
_entity_poly.type
_entity_poly.pdbx_seq_one_letter_code
_entity_poly.pdbx_strand_id
1 'polypeptide(L)'
;AIAAREILLRLSPLQPGKLLFFIVCCIALAISAMYELIEWWVALLSAEAAEAFLGTQGYIWDTQSDMFWALIGATTAQLLIYKVHNRQISAIKGNISAG
;
A
#
# COMPACT_ATOMS: atom_id res chain seq x y z
N ALA A 1 1.58 2.18 -2.41
CA ALA A 1 1.93 3.39 -1.62
C ALA A 1 1.79 4.70 -2.40
N ILE A 2 2.54 4.93 -3.48
CA ILE A 2 2.54 6.24 -4.19
C ILE A 2 1.16 6.62 -4.75
N ALA A 3 0.41 5.67 -5.30
CA ALA A 3 -0.96 5.91 -5.75
C ALA A 3 -1.89 6.37 -4.61
N ALA A 4 -1.85 5.69 -3.45
CA ALA A 4 -2.61 6.11 -2.28
C ALA A 4 -2.20 7.51 -1.81
N ARG A 5 -0.89 7.81 -1.80
CA ARG A 5 -0.38 9.15 -1.47
C ARG A 5 -0.90 10.23 -2.43
N GLU A 6 -0.93 9.94 -3.72
CA GLU A 6 -1.43 10.84 -4.77
C GLU A 6 -2.92 11.11 -4.59
N ILE A 7 -3.73 10.05 -4.43
CA ILE A 7 -5.17 10.14 -4.22
C ILE A 7 -5.48 11.00 -2.99
N LEU A 8 -4.80 10.75 -1.87
CA LEU A 8 -5.02 11.51 -0.63
C LEU A 8 -4.63 12.99 -0.78
N LEU A 9 -3.53 13.30 -1.47
CA LEU A 9 -3.10 14.69 -1.69
C LEU A 9 -4.00 15.47 -2.66
N ARG A 10 -4.73 14.78 -3.54
CA ARG A 10 -5.63 15.40 -4.52
C ARG A 10 -7.08 15.47 -4.06
N LEU A 11 -7.56 14.44 -3.38
CA LEU A 11 -8.99 14.25 -3.08
C LEU A 11 -9.33 14.42 -1.60
N SER A 12 -8.34 14.71 -0.74
CA SER A 12 -8.57 14.91 0.70
C SER A 12 -7.89 16.21 1.18
N PRO A 13 -8.28 16.74 2.35
CA PRO A 13 -7.64 17.93 2.94
C PRO A 13 -6.24 17.64 3.53
N LEU A 14 -5.75 16.40 3.46
CA LEU A 14 -4.46 16.02 4.01
C LEU A 14 -3.32 16.78 3.34
N GLN A 15 -2.44 17.32 4.16
CA GLN A 15 -1.23 18.02 3.72
C GLN A 15 -0.03 17.07 3.72
N PRO A 16 1.01 17.36 2.92
CA PRO A 16 2.28 16.64 3.00
C PRO A 16 2.85 16.68 4.42
N GLY A 17 3.10 15.51 5.03
CA GLY A 17 3.61 15.44 6.39
C GLY A 17 3.63 14.02 6.96
N LYS A 18 3.94 13.92 8.26
CA LYS A 18 4.06 12.64 8.98
C LYS A 18 2.74 11.86 9.02
N LEU A 19 1.62 12.55 9.18
CA LEU A 19 0.29 11.91 9.22
C LEU A 19 -0.07 11.28 7.87
N LEU A 20 0.11 12.01 6.77
CA LEU A 20 -0.05 11.44 5.43
C LEU A 20 0.88 10.25 5.22
N PHE A 21 2.12 10.34 5.69
CA PHE A 21 3.07 9.26 5.57
C PHE A 21 2.57 7.98 6.26
N PHE A 22 2.14 8.12 7.51
CA PHE A 22 1.58 7.04 8.32
C PHE A 22 0.33 6.41 7.69
N ILE A 23 -0.64 7.23 7.26
CA ILE A 23 -1.88 6.75 6.64
C ILE A 23 -1.58 5.95 5.36
N VAL A 24 -0.64 6.40 4.52
CA VAL A 24 -0.27 5.67 3.31
C VAL A 24 0.36 4.31 3.63
N CYS A 25 1.17 4.21 4.68
CA CYS A 25 1.70 2.94 5.18
C CYS A 25 0.57 2.02 5.70
N CYS A 26 -0.38 2.57 6.46
CA CYS A 26 -1.55 1.82 6.94
C CYS A 26 -2.40 1.28 5.78
N ILE A 27 -2.60 2.07 4.72
CA ILE A 27 -3.34 1.62 3.52
C ILE A 27 -2.60 0.45 2.84
N ALA A 28 -1.27 0.53 2.72
CA ALA A 28 -0.49 -0.55 2.13
C ALA A 28 -0.59 -1.85 2.95
N LEU A 29 -0.47 -1.74 4.28
CA LEU A 29 -0.66 -2.86 5.20
C LEU A 29 -2.08 -3.43 5.13
N ALA A 30 -3.11 -2.57 5.10
CA ALA A 30 -4.50 -3.02 5.03
C ALA A 30 -4.80 -3.78 3.73
N ILE A 31 -4.21 -3.37 2.60
CA ILE A 31 -4.34 -4.09 1.33
C ILE A 31 -3.68 -5.47 1.42
N SER A 32 -2.46 -5.55 1.95
CA SER A 32 -1.76 -6.82 2.16
C SER A 32 -2.55 -7.74 3.09
N ALA A 33 -2.99 -7.25 4.25
CA ALA A 33 -3.81 -8.03 5.19
C ALA A 33 -5.15 -8.48 4.56
N MET A 34 -5.78 -7.66 3.72
CA MET A 34 -7.02 -8.05 3.06
C MET A 34 -6.80 -9.15 2.03
N TYR A 35 -5.68 -9.14 1.31
CA TYR A 35 -5.32 -10.22 0.38
C TYR A 35 -5.17 -11.55 1.12
N GLU A 36 -4.46 -11.55 2.25
CA GLU A 36 -4.27 -12.72 3.12
C GLU A 36 -5.59 -13.26 3.69
N LEU A 37 -6.52 -12.37 4.08
CA LEU A 37 -7.85 -12.79 4.55
C LEU A 37 -8.68 -13.45 3.43
N ILE A 38 -8.51 -12.99 2.18
CA ILE A 38 -9.16 -13.62 1.02
C ILE A 38 -8.57 -15.01 0.79
N GLU A 39 -7.24 -15.17 0.86
CA GLU A 39 -6.60 -16.48 0.74
C GLU A 39 -7.07 -17.45 1.83
N TRP A 40 -7.17 -16.97 3.08
CA TRP A 40 -7.73 -17.75 4.18
C TRP A 40 -9.17 -18.19 3.92
N TRP A 41 -10.03 -17.30 3.41
CA TRP A 41 -11.41 -17.64 3.03
C TRP A 41 -11.48 -18.65 1.88
N VAL A 42 -10.68 -18.48 0.83
CA VAL A 42 -10.65 -19.40 -0.31
C VAL A 42 -10.24 -20.80 0.15
N ALA A 43 -9.25 -20.89 1.05
CA ALA A 43 -8.84 -22.16 1.62
C ALA A 43 -9.93 -22.85 2.44
N LEU A 44 -10.75 -22.10 3.18
CA LEU A 44 -11.90 -22.67 3.90
C LEU A 44 -12.98 -23.22 2.96
N LEU A 45 -13.12 -22.65 1.77
CA LEU A 45 -14.20 -22.97 0.83
C LEU A 45 -13.84 -24.07 -0.19
N SER A 46 -12.56 -24.40 -0.37
CA SER A 46 -12.13 -25.42 -1.33
C SER A 46 -10.88 -26.15 -0.84
N ALA A 47 -10.98 -27.47 -0.65
CA ALA A 47 -9.85 -28.32 -0.29
C ALA A 47 -8.80 -28.39 -1.41
N GLU A 48 -9.21 -28.33 -2.68
CA GLU A 48 -8.31 -28.29 -3.85
C GLU A 48 -7.59 -26.94 -3.97
N ALA A 49 -8.30 -25.82 -3.73
CA ALA A 49 -7.68 -24.49 -3.73
C ALA A 49 -6.80 -24.28 -2.48
N ALA A 50 -7.16 -24.87 -1.35
CA ALA A 50 -6.34 -24.89 -0.16
C ALA A 50 -5.01 -25.62 -0.42
N GLU A 51 -4.98 -26.76 -1.11
CA GLU A 51 -3.69 -27.40 -1.46
C GLU A 51 -2.87 -26.59 -2.48
N ALA A 52 -3.53 -25.95 -3.45
CA ALA A 52 -2.82 -25.13 -4.45
C ALA A 52 -2.26 -23.81 -3.89
N PHE A 53 -2.98 -23.14 -3.00
CA PHE A 53 -2.59 -21.85 -2.41
C PHE A 53 -1.92 -22.00 -1.02
N LEU A 54 -2.48 -22.77 -0.08
CA LEU A 54 -1.87 -23.02 1.25
C LEU A 54 -0.96 -24.26 1.28
N GLY A 55 -1.28 -25.31 0.52
CA GLY A 55 -0.50 -26.55 0.48
C GLY A 55 0.86 -26.39 -0.19
N THR A 56 1.06 -25.32 -0.94
CA THR A 56 2.36 -24.90 -1.49
C THR A 56 3.12 -23.92 -0.59
N GLN A 57 2.44 -23.22 0.34
CA GLN A 57 3.07 -22.16 1.12
C GLN A 57 4.25 -22.66 1.94
N GLY A 58 4.19 -23.86 2.55
CA GLY A 58 5.33 -24.53 3.22
C GLY A 58 6.06 -23.71 4.30
N TYR A 59 5.60 -22.48 4.54
CA TYR A 59 6.27 -21.41 5.24
C TYR A 59 5.24 -20.79 6.18
N ILE A 60 5.39 -21.09 7.47
CA ILE A 60 4.44 -20.71 8.51
C ILE A 60 4.30 -19.18 8.65
N TRP A 61 5.31 -18.42 8.18
CA TRP A 61 5.38 -16.97 8.35
C TRP A 61 5.03 -16.18 7.09
N ASP A 62 4.37 -16.80 6.12
CA ASP A 62 4.09 -16.20 4.80
C ASP A 62 3.30 -14.91 4.95
N THR A 63 2.12 -15.00 5.57
CA THR A 63 1.26 -13.85 5.88
C THR A 63 1.97 -12.72 6.61
N GLN A 64 2.78 -13.03 7.64
CA GLN A 64 3.50 -12.00 8.37
C GLN A 64 4.61 -11.35 7.53
N SER A 65 5.28 -12.15 6.70
CA SER A 65 6.36 -11.69 5.85
C SER A 65 5.85 -10.82 4.71
N ASP A 66 4.69 -11.15 4.14
CA ASP A 66 4.05 -10.35 3.10
C ASP A 66 3.64 -8.97 3.61
N MET A 67 3.01 -8.92 4.80
CA MET A 67 2.71 -7.66 5.46
C MET A 67 3.99 -6.86 5.78
N PHE A 68 5.06 -7.53 6.20
CA PHE A 68 6.33 -6.88 6.50
C PHE A 68 7.00 -6.30 5.24
N TRP A 69 7.01 -7.06 4.14
CA TRP A 69 7.51 -6.58 2.85
C TRP A 69 6.64 -5.45 2.29
N ALA A 70 5.32 -5.51 2.47
CA ALA A 70 4.43 -4.41 2.12
C ALA A 70 4.76 -3.14 2.90
N LEU A 71 5.07 -3.25 4.20
CA LEU A 71 5.48 -2.11 5.04
C LEU A 71 6.83 -1.54 4.61
N ILE A 72 7.84 -2.40 4.38
CA ILE A 72 9.15 -1.97 3.88
C ILE A 72 8.99 -1.28 2.52
N GLY A 73 8.26 -1.88 1.60
CA GLY A 73 8.01 -1.34 0.26
C GLY A 73 7.30 0.01 0.31
N ALA A 74 6.28 0.16 1.17
CA ALA A 74 5.58 1.42 1.35
C ALA A 74 6.49 2.51 1.93
N THR A 75 7.22 2.18 3.00
CA THR A 75 8.15 3.09 3.67
C THR A 75 9.24 3.56 2.70
N THR A 76 9.92 2.61 2.04
CA THR A 76 11.02 2.91 1.10
C THR A 76 10.54 3.71 -0.10
N ALA A 77 9.44 3.31 -0.73
CA ALA A 77 8.88 4.06 -1.86
C ALA A 77 8.55 5.50 -1.47
N GLN A 78 7.94 5.71 -0.31
CA GLN A 78 7.64 7.05 0.17
C GLN A 78 8.90 7.86 0.44
N LEU A 79 9.93 7.29 1.08
CA LEU A 79 11.18 8.00 1.38
C LEU A 79 11.94 8.39 0.10
N LEU A 80 12.06 7.47 -0.85
CA LEU A 80 12.80 7.68 -2.09
C LEU A 80 12.11 8.70 -3.00
N ILE A 81 10.78 8.62 -3.09
CA ILE A 81 10.00 9.39 -4.09
C ILE A 81 9.43 10.69 -3.49
N TYR A 82 9.51 10.89 -2.17
CA TYR A 82 8.94 12.05 -1.46
C TYR A 82 9.25 13.40 -2.12
N LYS A 83 10.54 13.67 -2.41
CA LYS A 83 10.97 14.96 -2.97
C LYS A 83 10.45 15.17 -4.39
N VAL A 84 10.54 14.14 -5.23
CA VAL A 84 10.11 14.20 -6.64
C VAL A 84 8.60 14.39 -6.72
N HIS A 85 7.85 13.60 -5.95
CA HIS A 85 6.39 13.66 -5.94
C HIS A 85 5.87 15.01 -5.47
N ASN A 86 6.45 15.59 -4.41
CA ASN A 86 6.07 16.93 -3.95
C ASN A 86 6.30 17.99 -5.03
N ARG A 87 7.44 17.94 -5.73
CA ARG A 87 7.73 18.86 -6.83
C ARG A 87 6.71 18.74 -7.95
N GLN A 88 6.34 17.52 -8.34
CA GLN A 88 5.34 17.28 -9.39
C GLN A 88 3.95 17.81 -9.00
N ILE A 89 3.50 17.57 -7.77
CA ILE A 89 2.21 18.10 -7.29
C ILE A 89 2.21 19.63 -7.26
N SER A 90 3.28 20.25 -6.76
CA SER A 90 3.39 21.72 -6.73
C SER A 90 3.40 22.34 -8.12
N ALA A 91 4.10 21.73 -9.09
CA ALA A 91 4.13 22.19 -10.47
C ALA A 91 2.74 22.16 -11.12
N ILE A 92 1.97 21.08 -10.91
CA ILE A 92 0.60 20.97 -11.43
C ILE A 92 -0.31 22.04 -10.81
N LYS A 93 -0.24 22.26 -9.50
CA LYS A 93 -1.02 23.31 -8.82
C LYS A 93 -0.68 24.71 -9.32
N GLY A 94 0.61 25.00 -9.54
CA GLY A 94 1.07 26.28 -10.08
C GLY A 94 0.55 26.57 -11.49
N ASN A 95 0.48 25.54 -12.35
CA ASN A 95 -0.07 25.69 -13.70
C ASN A 95 -1.58 25.97 -13.70
N ILE A 96 -2.34 25.40 -12.77
CA ILE A 96 -3.80 25.64 -12.66
C ILE A 96 -4.09 27.06 -12.16
N SER A 97 -3.23 27.65 -11.32
CA SER A 97 -3.39 29.03 -10.84
C SER A 97 -2.94 30.11 -11.84
N ALA A 98 -2.25 29.73 -12.92
CA ALA A 98 -1.65 30.66 -13.89
C ALA A 98 -2.44 30.77 -15.21
N GLY A 99 -3.55 30.05 -15.37
CA GLY A 99 -4.48 30.15 -16.49
C GLY A 99 -5.86 30.55 -16.02
#